data_AF-A0A0K1JEI5-F1
#
_entry.id   AF-A0A0K1JEI5-F1
#
_cell.length_a   1.000
_cell.length_b   1.000
_cell.length_c   1.000
_cell.angle_alpha   90.00
_cell.angle_beta   90.00
_cell.angle_gamma   90.00
#
_symmetry.space_group_name_H-M   'P 1'
#
loop_
_entity.id
_entity.type
_entity.pdbx_description
1 polymer ?
#
loop_
_entity_poly.entity_id
_entity_poly.type
_entity_poly.pdbx_seq_one_letter_code
_entity_poly.pdbx_strand_id
1 'polypeptide(L)'
;MRRLPALGAVVLLALGVLIGLPAPAHACSCASSSAPELLSKSDAAFVGRLAERRGSDGDLVRFALDVSRVYKGTVSAKTVVYSEGRGGGDCGVTFESGEERMVLARLESGRLVTSLCRGTSMVKESEVAASGFDAYSPVAAEHSPPPVGSAAEDDPAGSEKPFRWLLGVGVVGVVLLGGAYWAARVRGR
;
A
#
# COMPACT_ATOMS: atom_id res chain seq x y z
N MET A 1 11.24 31.51 43.66
CA MET A 1 10.51 30.22 43.75
C MET A 1 9.32 30.05 42.79
N ARG A 2 8.77 31.12 42.16
CA ARG A 2 7.64 31.04 41.21
C ARG A 2 7.94 30.46 39.80
N ARG A 3 9.21 30.23 39.44
CA ARG A 3 9.61 29.76 38.09
C ARG A 3 9.66 28.24 37.92
N LEU A 4 9.69 27.49 39.03
CA LEU A 4 9.68 26.02 39.05
C LEU A 4 8.43 25.39 38.39
N PRO A 5 7.18 25.86 38.63
CA PRO A 5 6.00 25.26 38.00
C PRO A 5 5.91 25.59 36.50
N ALA A 6 6.41 26.76 36.07
CA ALA A 6 6.46 27.12 34.65
C ALA A 6 7.45 26.24 33.88
N LEU A 7 8.59 25.89 34.51
CA LEU A 7 9.55 24.96 33.93
C LEU A 7 8.95 23.56 33.76
N GLY A 8 8.20 23.08 34.77
CA GLY A 8 7.53 21.77 34.71
C GLY A 8 6.48 21.68 33.60
N ALA A 9 5.69 22.74 33.39
CA ALA A 9 4.71 22.79 32.31
C ALA A 9 5.35 22.79 30.92
N VAL A 10 6.47 23.52 30.74
CA VAL A 10 7.22 23.54 29.48
C VAL A 10 7.84 22.17 29.19
N VAL A 11 8.39 21.49 30.21
CA VAL A 11 8.96 20.14 30.06
C VAL A 11 7.87 19.12 29.68
N LEU A 12 6.70 19.18 30.31
CA LEU A 12 5.58 18.29 29.98
C LEU A 12 5.03 18.53 28.58
N LEU A 13 4.93 19.80 28.14
CA LEU A 13 4.55 20.15 26.77
C LEU A 13 5.59 19.66 25.75
N ALA A 14 6.88 19.85 26.03
CA ALA A 14 7.95 19.36 25.17
C ALA A 14 7.94 17.83 25.06
N LEU A 15 7.69 17.12 26.17
CA LEU A 15 7.60 15.66 26.19
C LEU A 15 6.35 15.17 25.44
N GLY A 16 5.22 15.86 25.57
CA GLY A 16 3.99 15.57 24.82
C GLY A 16 4.17 15.74 23.32
N VAL A 17 4.88 16.79 22.88
CA VAL A 17 5.26 16.98 21.47
C VAL A 17 6.19 15.86 20.99
N LEU A 18 7.13 15.42 21.85
CA LEU A 18 8.07 14.35 21.50
C LEU A 18 7.38 12.99 21.28
N ILE A 19 6.35 12.68 22.07
CA ILE A 19 5.56 11.45 21.96
C ILE A 19 4.53 11.53 20.81
N GLY A 20 4.11 12.74 20.45
CA GLY A 20 3.15 12.99 19.38
C GLY A 20 3.74 13.01 17.97
N LEU A 21 5.07 12.99 17.80
CA LEU A 21 5.67 12.91 16.48
C LEU A 21 5.26 11.59 15.80
N PRO A 22 4.72 11.65 14.57
CA PRO A 22 4.47 10.43 13.82
C PRO A 22 5.80 9.70 13.61
N ALA A 23 5.82 8.41 13.92
CA ALA A 23 6.93 7.56 13.51
C ALA A 23 7.12 7.70 11.99
N PRO A 24 8.37 7.65 11.48
CA PRO A 24 8.61 7.69 10.05
C PRO A 24 7.78 6.59 9.39
N ALA A 25 6.84 6.97 8.54
CA ALA A 25 6.15 6.01 7.69
C ALA A 25 7.21 5.43 6.76
N HIS A 26 7.55 4.16 6.93
CA HIS A 26 8.34 3.45 5.94
C HIS A 26 7.48 3.30 4.68
N ALA A 27 7.56 4.31 3.81
CA ALA A 27 7.12 4.16 2.44
C ALA A 27 8.02 3.13 1.73
N CYS A 28 7.52 2.61 0.62
CA CYS A 28 8.26 1.70 -0.22
C CYS A 28 9.54 2.37 -0.76
N SER A 29 10.71 1.89 -0.31
CA SER A 29 12.03 2.30 -0.82
C SER A 29 12.65 1.10 -1.56
N CYS A 30 12.26 0.94 -2.82
CA CYS A 30 12.81 -0.10 -3.67
C CYS A 30 14.25 0.23 -4.04
N ALA A 31 15.11 -0.78 -4.13
CA ALA A 31 16.42 -0.61 -4.75
C ALA A 31 16.24 -0.28 -6.24
N SER A 32 16.95 0.76 -6.71
CA SER A 32 16.94 1.11 -8.14
C SER A 32 17.49 -0.06 -8.97
N SER A 33 16.70 -0.56 -9.91
CA SER A 33 17.07 -1.64 -10.81
C SER A 33 16.72 -1.25 -12.24
N SER A 34 17.51 -1.68 -13.22
CA SER A 34 17.22 -1.43 -14.63
C SER A 34 16.10 -2.35 -15.14
N ALA A 35 15.40 -1.95 -16.21
CA ALA A 35 14.38 -2.80 -16.83
C ALA A 35 14.89 -4.21 -17.21
N PRO A 36 16.07 -4.38 -17.85
CA PRO A 36 16.63 -5.71 -18.12
C PRO A 36 16.85 -6.55 -16.86
N GLU A 37 17.26 -5.92 -15.75
CA GLU A 37 17.50 -6.61 -14.48
C GLU A 37 16.19 -7.05 -13.80
N LEU A 38 15.16 -6.20 -13.86
CA LEU A 38 13.83 -6.54 -13.35
C LEU A 38 13.20 -7.67 -14.19
N LEU A 39 13.38 -7.62 -15.51
CA LEU A 39 12.94 -8.68 -16.42
C LEU A 39 13.67 -9.99 -16.19
N SER A 40 14.98 -9.96 -15.92
CA SER A 40 15.74 -11.18 -15.64
C SER A 40 15.30 -11.86 -14.33
N LYS A 41 14.89 -11.07 -13.33
CA LYS A 41 14.36 -11.52 -12.03
C LYS A 41 12.88 -11.92 -12.03
N SER A 42 12.18 -11.73 -13.16
CA SER A 42 10.76 -12.02 -13.35
C SER A 42 10.55 -13.31 -14.15
N ASP A 43 9.50 -14.07 -13.82
CA ASP A 43 9.12 -15.28 -14.56
C ASP A 43 8.11 -14.98 -15.66
N ALA A 44 7.30 -13.93 -15.48
CA ALA A 44 6.33 -13.46 -16.44
C ALA A 44 6.44 -11.94 -16.65
N ALA A 45 6.28 -11.50 -17.89
CA ALA A 45 6.22 -10.09 -18.26
C ALA A 45 5.14 -9.92 -19.34
N PHE A 46 4.13 -9.09 -19.10
CA PHE A 46 3.00 -8.95 -20.00
C PHE A 46 2.27 -7.62 -19.81
N VAL A 47 1.53 -7.21 -20.83
CA VAL A 47 0.61 -6.07 -20.77
C VAL A 47 -0.78 -6.59 -20.43
N GLY A 48 -1.34 -6.05 -19.35
CA GLY A 48 -2.65 -6.43 -18.86
C GLY A 48 -3.51 -5.23 -18.48
N ARG A 49 -4.82 -5.41 -18.63
CA ARG A 49 -5.85 -4.46 -18.20
C ARG A 49 -6.62 -5.05 -17.03
N LEU A 50 -6.99 -4.23 -16.05
CA LEU A 50 -7.84 -4.70 -14.95
C LEU A 50 -9.21 -5.14 -15.48
N ALA A 51 -9.53 -6.42 -15.26
CA ALA A 51 -10.87 -6.97 -15.50
C ALA A 51 -11.70 -6.93 -14.20
N GLU A 52 -11.10 -7.36 -13.09
CA GLU A 52 -11.80 -7.48 -11.80
C GLU A 52 -10.81 -7.44 -10.64
N ARG A 53 -11.15 -6.70 -9.57
CA ARG A 53 -10.45 -6.80 -8.29
C ARG A 53 -11.15 -7.86 -7.43
N ARG A 54 -10.46 -8.97 -7.11
CA ARG A 54 -11.03 -10.13 -6.40
C ARG A 54 -10.79 -10.10 -4.89
N GLY A 55 -10.70 -8.91 -4.31
CA GLY A 55 -10.42 -8.70 -2.88
C GLY A 55 -8.97 -9.02 -2.48
N SER A 56 -8.77 -9.29 -1.20
CA SER A 56 -7.46 -9.55 -0.61
C SER A 56 -7.35 -10.99 -0.10
N ASP A 57 -6.12 -11.50 0.05
CA ASP A 57 -5.76 -12.77 0.66
C ASP A 57 -4.57 -12.49 1.60
N GLY A 58 -4.86 -12.27 2.88
CA GLY A 58 -3.90 -11.71 3.84
C GLY A 58 -3.42 -10.31 3.43
N ASP A 59 -2.12 -10.18 3.22
CA ASP A 59 -1.47 -8.93 2.78
C ASP A 59 -1.42 -8.79 1.25
N LEU A 60 -1.89 -9.79 0.51
CA LEU A 60 -1.92 -9.76 -0.95
C LEU A 60 -3.26 -9.24 -1.46
N VAL A 61 -3.25 -8.46 -2.54
CA VAL A 61 -4.47 -8.08 -3.27
C VAL A 61 -4.54 -8.82 -4.60
N ARG A 62 -5.70 -9.41 -4.89
CA ARG A 62 -5.94 -10.24 -6.09
C ARG A 62 -6.57 -9.40 -7.19
N PHE A 63 -5.97 -9.46 -8.38
CA PHE A 63 -6.48 -8.79 -9.57
C PHE A 63 -6.58 -9.80 -10.72
N ALA A 64 -7.77 -9.93 -11.30
CA ALA A 64 -7.92 -10.59 -12.59
C ALA A 64 -7.64 -9.58 -13.70
N LEU A 65 -6.72 -9.93 -14.58
CA LEU A 65 -6.30 -9.09 -15.69
C LEU A 65 -6.65 -9.76 -17.02
N ASP A 66 -7.17 -8.96 -17.95
CA ASP A 66 -7.25 -9.32 -19.37
C ASP A 66 -5.89 -8.98 -20.00
N VAL A 67 -5.19 -10.01 -20.48
CA VAL A 67 -3.83 -9.91 -21.02
C VAL A 67 -3.91 -9.70 -22.53
N SER A 68 -3.24 -8.67 -23.03
CA SER A 68 -3.24 -8.33 -24.47
C SER A 68 -1.95 -8.77 -25.17
N ARG A 69 -0.80 -8.65 -24.50
CA ARG A 69 0.53 -9.00 -25.03
C ARG A 69 1.40 -9.63 -23.97
N VAL A 70 2.16 -10.65 -24.33
CA VAL A 70 3.14 -11.31 -23.45
C VAL A 70 4.54 -11.10 -24.02
N TYR A 71 5.48 -10.80 -23.14
CA TYR A 71 6.89 -10.58 -23.45
C TYR A 71 7.78 -11.68 -22.86
N LYS A 72 7.33 -12.31 -21.77
CA LYS A 72 8.06 -13.39 -21.10
C LYS A 72 7.09 -14.32 -20.37
N GLY A 73 7.40 -15.61 -20.40
CA GLY A 73 6.67 -16.66 -19.67
C GLY A 73 5.38 -17.12 -20.38
N THR A 74 4.68 -18.06 -19.78
CA THR A 74 3.41 -18.57 -20.32
C THR A 74 2.26 -17.96 -19.53
N VAL A 75 1.53 -17.03 -20.16
CA VAL A 75 0.44 -16.29 -19.52
C VAL A 75 -0.83 -16.43 -20.35
N SER A 76 -1.95 -16.75 -19.69
CA SER A 76 -3.26 -16.88 -20.32
C SER A 76 -3.91 -15.51 -20.59
N ALA A 77 -4.82 -15.46 -21.55
CA ALA A 77 -5.57 -14.24 -21.92
C ALA A 77 -6.36 -13.64 -20.75
N LYS A 78 -6.73 -14.48 -19.77
CA LYS A 78 -7.20 -14.06 -18.45
C LYS A 78 -6.30 -14.66 -17.39
N THR A 79 -5.68 -13.83 -16.58
CA THR A 79 -4.78 -14.30 -15.52
C THR A 79 -5.06 -13.60 -14.19
N VAL A 80 -4.73 -14.26 -13.09
CA VAL A 80 -4.82 -13.66 -11.75
C VAL A 80 -3.41 -13.29 -11.28
N VAL A 81 -3.26 -12.04 -10.86
CA VAL A 81 -2.02 -11.52 -10.28
C VAL A 81 -2.27 -11.10 -8.83
N TYR A 82 -1.30 -11.36 -7.98
CA TYR A 82 -1.29 -11.02 -6.57
C TYR A 82 -0.32 -9.86 -6.35
N SER A 83 -0.81 -8.71 -5.89
CA SER A 83 0.02 -7.59 -5.48
C SER A 83 0.47 -7.76 -4.04
N GLU A 84 1.77 -7.64 -3.76
CA GLU A 84 2.32 -7.54 -2.40
C GLU A 84 1.99 -6.16 -1.83
N GLY A 85 1.04 -6.08 -0.90
CA GLY A 85 0.52 -4.80 -0.39
C GLY A 85 -0.71 -4.32 -1.16
N ARG A 86 -1.39 -3.35 -0.55
CA ARG A 86 -2.69 -2.78 -0.97
C ARG A 86 -2.56 -1.53 -1.83
N GLY A 87 -1.37 -0.97 -1.96
CA GLY A 87 -1.09 0.28 -2.66
C GLY A 87 -0.96 1.46 -1.70
N GLY A 88 -0.60 2.63 -2.24
CA GLY A 88 -0.54 3.87 -1.46
C GLY A 88 0.67 4.01 -0.54
N GLY A 89 1.71 3.20 -0.73
CA GLY A 89 3.00 3.35 -0.04
C GLY A 89 3.58 2.05 0.54
N ASP A 90 2.84 0.95 0.53
CA ASP A 90 3.23 -0.37 1.08
C ASP A 90 3.81 -1.33 0.03
N CYS A 91 4.35 -0.79 -1.07
CA CYS A 91 4.86 -1.52 -2.23
C CYS A 91 3.81 -2.25 -3.09
N GLY A 92 2.52 -2.13 -2.74
CA GLY A 92 1.42 -2.64 -3.54
C GLY A 92 1.24 -1.91 -4.86
N VAL A 93 0.81 -2.66 -5.86
CA VAL A 93 0.40 -2.15 -7.16
C VAL A 93 -1.11 -1.94 -7.14
N THR A 94 -1.53 -0.75 -7.54
CA THR A 94 -2.93 -0.46 -7.85
C THR A 94 -3.12 -0.55 -9.36
N PHE A 95 -4.16 -1.27 -9.77
CA PHE A 95 -4.64 -1.27 -11.14
C PHE A 95 -5.89 -0.40 -11.23
N GLU A 96 -5.91 0.52 -12.20
CA GLU A 96 -7.09 1.35 -12.49
C GLU A 96 -7.92 0.70 -13.60
N SER A 97 -9.24 0.87 -13.51
CA SER A 97 -10.15 0.31 -14.51
C SER A 97 -9.89 0.95 -15.87
N GLY A 98 -9.71 0.12 -16.90
CA GLY A 98 -9.48 0.58 -18.27
C GLY A 98 -8.04 1.04 -18.58
N GLU A 99 -7.12 0.97 -17.63
CA GLU A 99 -5.70 1.19 -17.90
C GLU A 99 -5.02 -0.12 -18.33
N GLU A 100 -4.33 -0.12 -19.47
CA GLU A 100 -3.38 -1.17 -19.82
C GLU A 100 -2.01 -0.84 -19.26
N ARG A 101 -1.38 -1.81 -18.62
CA ARG A 101 -0.10 -1.61 -17.96
C ARG A 101 0.81 -2.81 -18.09
N MET A 102 2.11 -2.52 -18.11
CA MET A 102 3.15 -3.53 -18.06
C MET A 102 3.26 -4.13 -16.65
N VAL A 103 3.11 -5.45 -16.58
CA VAL A 103 3.19 -6.25 -15.36
C VAL A 103 4.40 -7.17 -15.42
N LEU A 104 5.26 -7.06 -14.42
CA LEU A 104 6.36 -7.98 -14.17
C LEU A 104 6.02 -8.81 -12.93
N ALA A 105 6.00 -10.12 -13.07
CA ALA A 105 5.59 -11.03 -12.00
C ALA A 105 6.57 -12.19 -11.84
N ARG A 106 6.68 -12.68 -10.60
CA ARG A 106 7.35 -13.94 -10.28
C ARG A 106 6.30 -15.00 -9.99
N LEU A 107 6.63 -16.24 -10.31
CA LEU A 107 5.83 -17.39 -9.93
C LEU A 107 6.25 -17.84 -8.53
N GLU A 108 5.38 -17.66 -7.55
CA GLU A 108 5.60 -18.06 -6.16
C GLU A 108 4.47 -18.98 -5.71
N SER A 109 4.81 -20.22 -5.35
CA SER A 109 3.82 -21.24 -4.94
C SER A 109 2.66 -21.41 -5.94
N GLY A 110 2.96 -21.32 -7.25
CA GLY A 110 1.97 -21.42 -8.33
C GLY A 110 1.13 -20.15 -8.57
N ARG A 111 1.45 -19.03 -7.92
CA ARG A 111 0.76 -17.75 -8.08
C ARG A 111 1.68 -16.72 -8.73
N LEU A 112 1.15 -15.90 -9.65
CA LEU A 112 1.89 -14.76 -10.18
C LEU A 112 1.82 -13.62 -9.16
N VAL A 113 2.96 -13.31 -8.55
CA VAL A 113 3.11 -12.26 -7.53
C VAL A 113 3.85 -11.07 -8.11
N THR A 114 3.36 -9.87 -7.83
CA THR A 114 3.90 -8.60 -8.32
C THR A 114 3.96 -7.56 -7.21
N SER A 115 4.79 -6.52 -7.41
CA SER A 115 4.86 -5.35 -6.54
C SER A 115 5.52 -4.19 -7.29
N LEU A 116 5.46 -2.98 -6.72
CA LEU A 116 6.15 -1.82 -7.26
C LEU A 116 7.66 -2.07 -7.38
N CYS A 117 8.28 -2.74 -6.39
CA CYS A 117 9.71 -3.04 -6.40
C CYS A 117 10.11 -4.10 -7.43
N ARG A 118 9.14 -4.84 -7.98
CA ARG A 118 9.38 -5.79 -9.08
C ARG A 118 9.31 -5.12 -10.45
N GLY A 119 9.05 -3.83 -10.51
CA GLY A 119 9.05 -3.06 -11.75
C GLY A 119 7.69 -2.88 -12.39
N THR A 120 6.62 -3.46 -11.83
CA THR A 120 5.27 -3.23 -12.34
C THR A 120 4.90 -1.77 -12.17
N SER A 121 4.30 -1.19 -13.22
CA SER A 121 4.06 0.26 -13.35
C SER A 121 5.31 1.13 -13.53
N MET A 122 6.51 0.64 -13.23
CA MET A 122 7.76 1.39 -13.39
C MET A 122 8.41 1.16 -14.75
N VAL A 123 8.41 -0.09 -15.21
CA VAL A 123 9.00 -0.49 -16.49
C VAL A 123 7.97 -0.29 -17.59
N LYS A 124 8.33 0.48 -18.62
CA LYS A 124 7.47 0.68 -19.80
C LYS A 124 7.60 -0.48 -20.77
N GLU A 125 6.53 -0.74 -21.51
CA GLU A 125 6.51 -1.72 -22.61
C GLU A 125 7.65 -1.48 -23.62
N SER A 126 7.93 -0.21 -23.94
CA SER A 126 9.03 0.17 -24.84
C SER A 126 10.41 -0.21 -24.32
N GLU A 127 10.63 -0.19 -23.00
CA GLU A 127 11.90 -0.59 -22.39
C GLU A 127 12.08 -2.11 -22.44
N VAL A 128 10.98 -2.85 -22.31
CA VAL A 128 10.98 -4.30 -22.45
C VAL A 128 11.27 -4.70 -23.90
N ALA A 129 10.62 -4.07 -24.86
CA ALA A 129 10.90 -4.28 -26.28
C ALA A 129 12.36 -3.92 -26.64
N ALA A 130 12.87 -2.79 -26.14
CA ALA A 130 14.27 -2.39 -26.35
C ALA A 130 15.28 -3.36 -25.72
N SER A 131 14.85 -4.17 -24.75
CA SER A 131 15.67 -5.22 -24.12
C SER A 131 15.70 -6.52 -24.93
N GLY A 132 15.12 -6.56 -26.13
CA GLY A 132 15.13 -7.71 -27.03
C GLY A 132 14.03 -8.75 -26.74
N PHE A 133 13.01 -8.38 -25.97
CA PHE A 133 11.83 -9.23 -25.78
C PHE A 133 10.74 -8.82 -26.76
N ASP A 134 10.45 -9.70 -27.72
CA ASP A 134 9.35 -9.51 -28.67
C ASP A 134 8.01 -9.91 -28.04
N ALA A 135 6.96 -9.17 -28.42
CA ALA A 135 5.61 -9.47 -27.97
C ALA A 135 5.04 -10.69 -28.71
N TYR A 136 4.35 -11.55 -27.99
CA TYR A 136 3.54 -12.64 -28.53
C TYR A 136 2.17 -12.71 -27.87
N SER A 137 1.25 -13.45 -28.50
CA SER A 137 -0.12 -13.59 -28.02
C SER A 137 -0.18 -14.43 -26.74
N PRO A 138 -1.07 -14.08 -25.80
CA PRO A 138 -1.31 -14.91 -24.63
C PRO A 138 -1.91 -16.26 -25.03
N VAL A 139 -1.73 -17.26 -24.16
CA VAL A 139 -2.38 -18.56 -24.35
C VAL A 139 -3.88 -18.38 -24.16
N ALA A 140 -4.69 -19.02 -25.00
CA ALA A 140 -6.13 -19.04 -24.78
C ALA A 140 -6.42 -19.58 -23.36
N ALA A 141 -7.35 -18.95 -22.65
CA ALA A 141 -7.82 -19.51 -21.40
C ALA A 141 -8.63 -20.78 -21.71
N GLU A 142 -8.00 -21.95 -21.71
CA GLU A 142 -8.73 -23.21 -21.77
C GLU A 142 -9.49 -23.40 -20.45
N HIS A 143 -10.82 -23.54 -20.55
CA HIS A 143 -11.77 -23.79 -19.46
C HIS A 143 -11.54 -22.93 -18.20
N SER A 144 -12.24 -21.78 -18.15
CA SER A 144 -12.44 -20.98 -16.94
C SER A 144 -12.67 -21.89 -15.72
N PRO A 145 -11.80 -21.90 -14.69
CA PRO A 145 -12.20 -22.46 -13.41
C PRO A 145 -13.42 -21.68 -12.91
N PRO A 146 -14.37 -22.34 -12.23
CA PRO A 146 -15.60 -21.69 -11.77
C PRO A 146 -15.25 -20.47 -10.90
N PRO A 147 -16.11 -19.44 -10.87
CA PRO A 147 -15.93 -18.32 -9.97
C PRO A 147 -15.86 -18.86 -8.54
N VAL A 148 -14.67 -18.85 -7.95
CA VAL A 148 -14.50 -19.15 -6.53
C VAL A 148 -15.09 -17.97 -5.77
N GLY A 149 -16.36 -18.12 -5.40
CA GLY A 149 -17.05 -17.41 -4.33
C GLY A 149 -17.05 -15.89 -4.45
N SER A 150 -18.09 -15.34 -5.10
CA SER A 150 -18.57 -14.01 -4.79
C SER A 150 -19.17 -14.02 -3.37
N ALA A 151 -18.32 -13.75 -2.38
CA ALA A 151 -18.77 -13.12 -1.16
C ALA A 151 -18.70 -11.61 -1.42
N ALA A 152 -19.85 -11.03 -1.72
CA ALA A 152 -20.06 -9.60 -1.57
C ALA A 152 -19.99 -9.33 -0.06
N GLU A 153 -18.82 -8.95 0.41
CA GLU A 153 -18.67 -8.34 1.72
C GLU A 153 -18.69 -6.83 1.49
N ASP A 154 -19.82 -6.22 1.87
CA ASP A 154 -19.98 -4.79 2.03
C ASP A 154 -18.77 -4.24 2.82
N ASP A 155 -17.96 -3.40 2.17
CA ASP A 155 -16.97 -2.55 2.84
C ASP A 155 -17.71 -1.32 3.39
N PRO A 156 -18.02 -1.23 4.70
CA PRO A 156 -18.34 0.06 5.27
C PRO A 156 -17.06 0.89 5.28
N ALA A 157 -17.06 1.89 4.40
CA ALA A 157 -16.21 3.05 4.50
C ALA A 157 -16.15 3.56 5.95
N GLY A 158 -14.94 3.91 6.40
CA GLY A 158 -14.75 4.76 7.58
C GLY A 158 -14.82 4.03 8.93
N SER A 159 -13.82 3.20 9.24
CA SER A 159 -13.42 2.98 10.64
C SER A 159 -12.28 3.91 11.00
N GLU A 160 -12.60 5.19 10.99
CA GLU A 160 -11.85 6.23 11.68
C GLU A 160 -11.91 5.94 13.18
N LYS A 161 -10.84 5.26 13.65
CA LYS A 161 -10.70 4.73 15.01
C LYS A 161 -11.05 5.83 16.05
N PRO A 162 -12.14 5.70 16.81
CA PRO A 162 -12.56 6.69 17.81
C PRO A 162 -11.58 6.80 19.00
N PHE A 163 -10.57 5.94 19.06
CA PHE A 163 -9.60 5.90 20.15
C PHE A 163 -8.57 7.03 20.12
N ARG A 164 -8.25 7.60 18.95
CA ARG A 164 -7.26 8.71 18.87
C ARG A 164 -7.83 10.04 19.39
N TRP A 165 -9.14 10.25 19.27
CA TRP A 165 -9.82 11.43 19.81
C TRP A 165 -9.93 11.40 21.35
N LEU A 166 -10.07 10.22 21.95
CA LEU A 166 -10.12 10.06 23.41
C LEU A 166 -8.80 10.47 24.09
N LEU A 167 -7.65 10.22 23.46
CA LEU A 167 -6.36 10.66 23.98
C LEU A 167 -6.16 12.17 23.84
N GLY A 168 -6.64 12.77 22.75
CA GLY A 168 -6.58 14.23 22.54
C GLY A 168 -7.44 15.02 23.54
N VAL A 169 -8.69 14.59 23.76
CA VAL A 169 -9.61 15.24 24.70
C VAL A 169 -9.15 15.07 26.16
N GLY A 170 -8.58 13.91 26.50
CA GLY A 170 -8.02 13.66 27.83
C GLY A 170 -6.88 14.62 28.18
N VAL A 171 -5.95 14.87 27.25
CA VAL A 171 -4.82 15.79 27.46
C VAL A 171 -5.30 17.24 27.61
N VAL A 172 -6.26 17.69 26.78
CA VAL A 172 -6.85 19.04 26.90
C VAL A 172 -7.56 19.21 28.24
N GLY A 173 -8.30 18.19 28.70
CA GLY A 173 -8.99 18.21 30.00
C GLY A 173 -8.01 18.35 31.18
N VAL A 174 -6.90 17.61 31.17
CA VAL A 174 -5.87 17.70 32.22
C VAL A 174 -5.18 19.06 32.23
N VAL A 175 -4.91 19.65 31.06
CA VAL A 175 -4.31 21.00 30.96
C VAL A 175 -5.26 22.08 31.49
N LEU A 176 -6.55 22.02 31.15
CA LEU A 176 -7.54 22.98 31.62
C LEU A 176 -7.77 22.87 33.14
N LEU A 177 -7.87 21.65 33.68
CA LEU A 177 -8.01 21.43 35.12
C LEU A 177 -6.76 21.85 35.90
N GLY A 178 -5.57 21.55 35.37
CA GLY A 178 -4.30 22.01 35.94
C GLY A 178 -4.17 23.54 35.93
N GLY A 179 -4.58 24.18 34.83
CA GLY A 179 -4.61 25.63 34.69
C GLY A 179 -5.60 26.31 35.66
N ALA A 180 -6.81 25.76 35.79
CA ALA A 180 -7.82 26.26 36.72
C ALA A 180 -7.39 26.09 38.18
N TYR A 181 -6.82 24.94 38.55
CA TYR A 181 -6.27 24.69 39.88
C TYR A 181 -5.14 25.67 40.22
N TRP A 182 -4.24 25.93 39.27
CA TRP A 182 -3.16 26.90 39.45
C TRP A 182 -3.68 28.34 39.61
N ALA A 183 -4.66 28.75 38.79
CA ALA A 183 -5.28 30.08 38.87
C ALA A 183 -6.01 30.29 40.20
N ALA A 184 -6.71 29.28 40.72
CA ALA A 184 -7.36 29.33 42.03
C ALA A 184 -6.34 29.46 43.17
N ARG A 185 -5.21 28.76 43.07
CA ARG A 185 -4.14 28.82 44.08
C ARG A 185 -3.36 30.14 44.08
N VAL A 186 -3.26 30.82 42.93
CA VAL A 186 -2.59 32.12 42.80
C VAL A 186 -3.48 33.28 43.24
N ARG A 187 -4.82 33.17 43.14
CA ARG A 187 -5.77 34.18 43.65
C ARG A 187 -6.05 34.09 45.16
N GLY A 188 -5.75 32.96 45.79
CA GLY A 188 -5.91 32.76 47.24
C GLY A 188 -4.70 33.15 48.10
N ARG A 189 -3.69 33.81 47.54
CA ARG A 189 -2.54 34.43 48.24
C ARG A 189 -2.47 35.90 47.89
#